data_AF-A0A822GCA4-F1
#
_entry.id   AF-A0A822GCA4-F1
#
_cell.length_a   1.000
_cell.length_b   1.000
_cell.length_c   1.000
_cell.angle_alpha   90.00
_cell.angle_beta   90.00
_cell.angle_gamma   90.00
#
_symmetry.space_group_name_H-M   'P 1'
#
loop_
_entity.id
_entity.type
_entity.pdbx_description
1 polymer ?
#
loop_
_entity_poly.entity_id
_entity_poly.type
_entity_poly.pdbx_seq_one_letter_code
_entity_poly.pdbx_strand_id
1 'polypeptide(L)'
;MRMARLRLRACDYEEVQVVVETGIGLGVFAGKAIGIDETVRALSARAIRQVLEEDGRTYRNICAVVFALPIFGVDYRNGKRQDTYQAFVDEFNESNYQGSIPVLIAD
;
A
#
# COMPACT_ATOMS: atom_id res chain seq x y z
N MET A 1 6.52 -0.37 -8.93
CA MET A 1 6.96 -1.75 -8.63
C MET A 1 8.44 -1.85 -8.23
N ARG A 2 9.41 -1.45 -9.08
CA ARG A 2 10.85 -1.62 -8.79
C ARG A 2 11.31 -1.09 -7.43
N MET A 3 10.83 0.10 -7.03
CA MET A 3 11.18 0.69 -5.73
C MET A 3 10.56 -0.05 -4.53
N ALA A 4 9.30 -0.47 -4.62
CA ALA A 4 8.64 -1.24 -3.57
C ALA A 4 9.37 -2.57 -3.33
N ARG A 5 9.71 -3.29 -4.41
CA ARG A 5 10.52 -4.51 -4.38
C ARG A 5 11.88 -4.29 -3.72
N LEU A 6 12.59 -3.23 -4.12
CA LEU A 6 13.91 -2.93 -3.58
C LEU A 6 13.85 -2.68 -2.07
N ARG A 7 12.87 -1.90 -1.61
CA ARG A 7 12.75 -1.56 -0.18
C ARG A 7 12.33 -2.76 0.66
N LEU A 8 11.37 -3.58 0.20
CA LEU A 8 11.00 -4.80 0.91
C LEU A 8 12.16 -5.81 0.95
N ARG A 9 12.94 -5.95 -0.11
CA ARG A 9 14.17 -6.77 -0.10
C ARG A 9 15.21 -6.24 0.89
N ALA A 10 15.37 -4.92 0.99
CA ALA A 10 16.25 -4.32 1.98
C ALA A 10 15.76 -4.62 3.40
N CYS A 11 14.47 -4.45 3.68
CA CYS A 11 13.88 -4.83 4.98
C CYS A 11 14.10 -6.31 5.31
N ASP A 12 13.92 -7.20 4.33
CA ASP A 12 14.17 -8.63 4.52
C ASP A 12 15.64 -8.93 4.80
N TYR A 13 16.57 -8.27 4.09
CA TYR A 13 18.02 -8.41 4.30
C TYR A 13 18.46 -7.93 5.69
N GLU A 14 17.85 -6.85 6.19
CA GLU A 14 18.08 -6.30 7.54
C GLU A 14 17.25 -7.03 8.63
N GLU A 15 16.71 -8.21 8.31
CA GLU A 15 15.97 -9.09 9.24
C GLU A 15 14.72 -8.45 9.88
N VAL A 16 14.11 -7.48 9.20
CA VAL A 16 12.89 -6.82 9.68
C VAL A 16 11.71 -7.79 9.60
N GLN A 17 11.06 -8.03 10.75
CA GLN A 17 9.92 -8.95 10.83
C GLN A 17 8.57 -8.28 10.54
N VAL A 18 8.41 -7.01 10.90
CA VAL A 18 7.19 -6.24 10.64
C VAL A 18 7.55 -4.98 9.89
N VAL A 19 7.15 -4.91 8.63
CA VAL A 19 7.37 -3.72 7.80
C VAL A 19 6.19 -2.79 7.93
N VAL A 20 6.43 -1.55 8.35
CA VAL A 20 5.42 -0.50 8.38
C VAL A 20 5.59 0.41 7.16
N GLU A 21 4.61 0.35 6.28
CA GLU A 21 4.48 1.12 5.06
C GLU A 21 3.63 2.35 5.35
N THR A 22 4.27 3.52 5.45
CA THR A 22 3.55 4.77 5.66
C THR A 22 3.14 5.37 4.32
N GLY A 23 1.87 5.75 4.16
CA GLY A 23 1.32 6.38 2.96
C GLY A 23 1.79 7.83 2.73
N ILE A 24 3.01 8.19 3.14
CA ILE A 24 3.53 9.55 3.03
C ILE A 24 3.65 9.92 1.56
N GLY A 25 3.03 11.04 1.18
CA GLY A 25 2.97 11.49 -0.21
C GLY A 25 1.72 11.05 -0.97
N LEU A 26 0.93 10.11 -0.45
CA LEU A 26 -0.31 9.63 -1.09
C LEU A 26 -1.57 10.41 -0.69
N GLY A 27 -1.45 11.32 0.27
CA GLY A 27 -2.48 12.28 0.66
C GLY A 27 -2.35 13.61 -0.11
N VAL A 28 -1.78 14.62 0.55
CA VAL A 28 -1.65 15.99 0.02
C VAL A 28 -0.82 16.06 -1.27
N PHE A 29 0.23 15.24 -1.39
CA PHE A 29 1.15 15.27 -2.53
C PHE A 29 0.74 14.35 -3.69
N ALA A 30 -0.44 13.71 -3.64
CA ALA A 30 -0.90 12.81 -4.70
C ALA A 30 -1.37 13.53 -5.98
N GLY A 31 -1.26 14.87 -6.06
CA GLY A 31 -1.71 15.62 -7.23
C GLY A 31 -3.21 15.86 -7.27
N LYS A 32 -3.85 16.02 -6.08
CA LYS A 32 -5.29 16.30 -5.96
C LYS A 32 -5.73 17.52 -6.77
N ALA A 33 -4.93 18.60 -6.77
CA ALA A 33 -5.24 19.83 -7.49
C ALA A 33 -5.29 19.68 -9.02
N ILE A 34 -4.67 18.62 -9.56
CA ILE A 34 -4.66 18.31 -11.00
C ILE A 34 -5.46 17.03 -11.30
N GLY A 35 -6.20 16.49 -10.32
CA GLY A 35 -7.13 15.38 -10.50
C GLY A 35 -6.51 14.00 -10.71
N ILE A 36 -5.23 13.79 -10.37
CA ILE A 36 -4.54 12.50 -10.56
C ILE A 36 -4.40 11.67 -9.27
N ASP A 37 -4.91 12.16 -8.16
CA ASP A 37 -4.70 11.58 -6.83
C ASP A 37 -5.22 10.16 -6.68
N GLU A 38 -6.41 9.90 -7.23
CA GLU A 38 -6.99 8.55 -7.27
C GLU A 38 -6.08 7.57 -8.03
N THR A 39 -5.60 7.97 -9.20
CA THR A 39 -4.69 7.14 -10.02
C THR A 39 -3.38 6.87 -9.28
N VAL A 40 -2.79 7.88 -8.64
CA VAL A 40 -1.55 7.73 -7.87
C VAL A 40 -1.72 6.76 -6.70
N ARG A 41 -2.82 6.88 -5.94
CA ARG A 41 -3.12 5.98 -4.81
C ARG A 41 -3.34 4.56 -5.28
N ALA A 42 -4.16 4.34 -6.29
CA ALA A 42 -4.44 3.03 -6.85
C ALA A 42 -3.17 2.36 -7.41
N LEU A 43 -2.34 3.10 -8.16
CA LEU A 43 -1.07 2.59 -8.67
C LEU A 43 -0.10 2.21 -7.54
N SER A 44 -0.09 2.98 -6.45
CA SER A 44 0.77 2.73 -5.30
C SER A 44 0.34 1.46 -4.54
N ALA A 45 -0.95 1.33 -4.24
CA ALA A 45 -1.52 0.14 -3.61
C ALA A 45 -1.25 -1.12 -4.46
N ARG A 46 -1.55 -1.05 -5.76
CA ARG A 46 -1.31 -2.15 -6.71
C ARG A 46 0.15 -2.55 -6.79
N ALA A 47 1.05 -1.58 -6.84
CA ALA A 47 2.48 -1.84 -6.97
C ALA A 47 3.03 -2.62 -5.78
N ILE A 48 2.52 -2.40 -4.57
CA ILE A 48 2.95 -3.15 -3.38
C ILE A 48 2.25 -4.51 -3.34
N ARG A 49 0.94 -4.58 -3.61
CA ARG A 49 0.21 -5.86 -3.70
C ARG A 49 0.91 -6.85 -4.64
N GLN A 50 1.26 -6.39 -5.85
CA GLN A 50 1.98 -7.21 -6.84
C GLN A 50 3.32 -7.71 -6.31
N VAL A 51 4.10 -6.87 -5.65
CA VAL A 51 5.40 -7.28 -5.08
C VAL A 51 5.21 -8.33 -3.98
N LEU A 52 4.22 -8.14 -3.10
CA LEU A 52 3.95 -9.11 -2.04
C LEU A 52 3.42 -10.45 -2.57
N GLU A 53 2.65 -10.45 -3.67
CA GLU A 53 2.21 -11.68 -4.33
C GLU A 53 3.35 -12.39 -5.08
N GLU A 54 4.17 -11.64 -5.83
CA GLU A 54 5.24 -12.18 -6.66
C GLU A 54 6.45 -12.64 -5.83
N ASP A 55 6.91 -11.78 -4.92
CA ASP A 55 8.16 -11.98 -4.16
C ASP A 55 7.92 -12.42 -2.71
N GLY A 56 6.69 -12.35 -2.18
CA GLY A 56 6.43 -12.57 -0.75
C GLY A 56 6.87 -13.93 -0.21
N ARG A 57 6.89 -14.97 -1.06
CA ARG A 57 7.39 -16.31 -0.70
C ARG A 57 8.92 -16.39 -0.62
N THR A 58 9.62 -15.40 -1.18
CA THR A 58 11.09 -15.33 -1.20
C THR A 58 11.66 -14.59 0.00
N TYR A 59 10.84 -13.75 0.65
CA TYR A 59 11.21 -13.07 1.88
C TYR A 59 11.23 -14.07 3.03
N ARG A 60 12.32 -14.07 3.80
CA ARG A 60 12.57 -15.05 4.87
C ARG A 60 12.26 -14.51 6.25
N ASN A 61 12.41 -13.20 6.43
CA ASN A 61 12.35 -12.54 7.72
C ASN A 61 11.04 -11.78 7.90
N ILE A 62 10.51 -11.18 6.82
CA ILE A 62 9.26 -10.42 6.86
C ILE A 62 8.08 -11.36 7.17
N CYS A 63 7.46 -11.16 8.34
CA CYS A 63 6.32 -11.92 8.82
C CYS A 63 4.99 -11.18 8.61
N ALA A 64 5.00 -9.85 8.53
CA ALA A 64 3.82 -9.04 8.28
C ALA A 64 4.15 -7.69 7.66
N VAL A 65 3.19 -7.13 6.91
CA VAL A 65 3.23 -5.75 6.44
C VAL A 65 2.04 -4.97 6.98
N VAL A 66 2.30 -3.81 7.57
CA VAL A 66 1.28 -2.90 8.08
C VAL A 66 1.30 -1.63 7.23
N PHE A 67 0.20 -1.31 6.57
CA PHE A 67 0.01 -0.02 5.92
C PHE A 67 -0.56 0.97 6.93
N ALA A 68 0.25 1.95 7.34
CA ALA A 68 -0.19 3.07 8.17
C ALA A 68 -0.55 4.26 7.26
N LEU A 69 -1.85 4.44 7.02
CA LEU A 69 -2.41 5.31 5.98
C LEU A 69 -3.21 6.46 6.61
N PRO A 70 -2.55 7.53 7.07
CA PRO A 70 -3.21 8.60 7.79
C PRO A 70 -4.31 9.26 6.97
N ILE A 71 -5.50 9.37 7.58
CA ILE A 71 -6.65 10.04 7.00
C ILE A 71 -6.68 11.49 7.48
N PHE A 72 -6.17 12.40 6.65
CA PHE A 72 -6.18 13.85 6.95
C PHE A 72 -7.51 14.55 6.61
N GLY A 73 -8.44 13.83 5.97
CA GLY A 73 -9.76 14.33 5.59
C GLY A 73 -10.46 13.36 4.65
N VAL A 74 -11.77 13.19 4.81
CA VAL A 74 -12.57 12.28 3.97
C VAL A 74 -13.01 13.02 2.72
N ASP A 75 -12.55 12.55 1.56
CA ASP A 75 -13.01 13.03 0.25
C ASP A 75 -14.14 12.13 -0.25
N TYR A 76 -15.22 12.72 -0.76
CA TYR A 76 -16.31 11.99 -1.39
C TYR A 76 -16.45 12.47 -2.83
N ARG A 77 -16.25 11.55 -3.79
CA ARG A 77 -16.52 11.79 -5.21
C ARG A 77 -17.55 10.80 -5.70
N ASN A 78 -18.58 11.28 -6.39
CA ASN A 78 -19.68 10.45 -6.89
C ASN A 78 -20.34 9.59 -5.79
N GLY A 79 -20.44 10.11 -4.57
CA GLY A 79 -21.02 9.40 -3.41
C GLY A 79 -20.13 8.31 -2.81
N LYS A 80 -18.90 8.11 -3.31
CA LYS A 80 -17.95 7.14 -2.77
C LYS A 80 -16.81 7.84 -2.04
N ARG A 81 -16.38 7.23 -0.93
CA ARG A 81 -15.18 7.62 -0.19
C ARG A 81 -13.96 7.41 -1.08
N GLN A 82 -13.14 8.45 -1.24
CA GLN A 82 -11.94 8.42 -2.07
C GLN A 82 -10.73 8.99 -1.30
N ASP A 83 -10.24 8.23 -0.32
CA ASP A 83 -9.00 8.53 0.38
C ASP A 83 -7.98 7.39 0.23
N THR A 84 -6.77 7.60 0.75
CA THR A 84 -5.67 6.64 0.65
C THR A 84 -6.02 5.32 1.34
N TYR A 85 -6.67 5.37 2.49
CA TYR A 85 -7.10 4.17 3.21
C TYR A 85 -8.05 3.34 2.33
N GLN A 86 -9.09 3.96 1.76
CA GLN A 86 -10.04 3.27 0.91
C GLN A 86 -9.38 2.67 -0.33
N ALA A 87 -8.44 3.38 -0.97
CA ALA A 87 -7.74 2.87 -2.15
C ALA A 87 -6.93 1.60 -1.86
N PHE A 88 -6.34 1.47 -0.66
CA PHE A 88 -5.65 0.25 -0.25
C PHE A 88 -6.64 -0.85 0.14
N VAL A 89 -7.73 -0.51 0.83
CA VAL A 89 -8.78 -1.47 1.14
C VAL A 89 -9.34 -2.09 -0.13
N ASP A 90 -9.69 -1.27 -1.14
CA ASP A 90 -10.24 -1.75 -2.41
C ASP A 90 -9.23 -2.67 -3.11
N GLU A 91 -7.96 -2.26 -3.22
CA GLU A 91 -6.96 -3.06 -3.93
C GLU A 91 -6.66 -4.39 -3.21
N PHE A 92 -6.62 -4.45 -1.88
CA PHE A 92 -6.28 -5.68 -1.15
C PHE A 92 -7.49 -6.58 -0.86
N ASN A 93 -8.67 -6.01 -0.59
CA ASN A 93 -9.89 -6.78 -0.31
C ASN A 93 -10.64 -7.17 -1.59
N GLU A 94 -10.89 -6.23 -2.52
CA GLU A 94 -11.66 -6.55 -3.74
C GLU A 94 -10.86 -7.42 -4.71
N SER A 95 -9.53 -7.24 -4.78
CA SER A 95 -8.67 -8.11 -5.60
C SER A 95 -8.39 -9.47 -4.96
N ASN A 96 -8.93 -9.73 -3.76
CA ASN A 96 -8.72 -10.95 -2.98
C ASN A 96 -7.23 -11.33 -2.88
N TYR A 97 -6.44 -10.46 -2.23
CA TYR A 97 -4.99 -10.64 -2.09
C TYR A 97 -4.60 -12.09 -1.70
N GLN A 98 -3.71 -12.69 -2.50
CA GLN A 98 -3.27 -14.11 -2.36
C GLN A 98 -1.80 -14.25 -1.94
N GLY A 99 -1.15 -13.17 -1.52
CA GLY A 99 0.25 -13.22 -1.10
C GLY A 99 0.43 -13.98 0.22
N SER A 100 1.62 -14.56 0.42
CA SER A 100 1.94 -15.37 1.61
C SER A 100 2.16 -14.54 2.87
N ILE A 101 2.40 -13.24 2.73
CA ILE A 101 2.67 -12.35 3.86
C ILE A 101 1.35 -11.68 4.27
N PRO A 102 0.91 -11.82 5.53
CA PRO A 102 -0.28 -11.16 6.01
C PRO A 102 -0.11 -9.63 5.98
N VAL A 103 -1.22 -8.96 5.64
CA VAL A 103 -1.30 -7.51 5.50
C VAL A 103 -2.32 -6.97 6.50
N LEU A 104 -1.95 -5.90 7.21
CA LEU A 104 -2.86 -5.08 7.99
C LEU A 104 -2.93 -3.69 7.35
N ILE A 105 -4.15 -3.16 7.17
CA ILE A 105 -4.37 -1.79 6.74
C ILE A 105 -4.94 -1.03 7.94
N ALA A 106 -4.26 0.04 8.35
CA ALA A 106 -4.60 0.86 9.51
C ALA A 106 -4.54 2.35 9.14
N ASP A 107 -5.31 3.17 9.86
CA ASP A 107 -5.34 4.63 9.73
C ASP A 107 -4.46 5.36 10.75
#